data_AF-A0A9D8VSB4-F1
#
_entry.id   AF-A0A9D8VSB4-F1
#
_cell.length_a   1.000
_cell.length_b   1.000
_cell.length_c   1.000
_cell.angle_alpha   90.00
_cell.angle_beta   90.00
_cell.angle_gamma   90.00
#
_symmetry.space_group_name_H-M   'P 1'
#
loop_
_entity.id
_entity.type
_entity.pdbx_description
1 polymer ?
#
loop_
_entity_poly.entity_id
_entity_poly.type
_entity_poly.pdbx_seq_one_letter_code
_entity_poly.pdbx_strand_id
1 'polypeptide(L)'
;MERLIIPLLVAILLPVLATAQYNPLVDEKPSVNQIPPPHPDELISFKPKSEKTAKMLTVAVPSTAILIGSVFRKSDFGFIMITTGIVFGPSAGNVYAENFESVVKGISLRSGGFGLMVVGTYLGLFEYIFSPHSDDGDRSIGFFPKSLIIGGAGIILYSWVYDYFKSAENVREYNGEYEKPFFTFAPTYFPKQKAPGISVSLSF
;
A
#
# COMPACT_ATOMS: atom_id res chain seq x y z
N MET A 1 -14.20 -21.80 -9.24
CA MET A 1 -13.70 -20.43 -9.04
C MET A 1 -13.94 -19.89 -7.63
N GLU A 2 -15.09 -20.12 -7.01
CA GLU A 2 -15.41 -19.56 -5.67
C GLU A 2 -14.47 -20.00 -4.52
N ARG A 3 -13.89 -21.21 -4.59
CA ARG A 3 -12.96 -21.72 -3.54
C ARG A 3 -11.60 -21.00 -3.47
N LEU A 4 -11.25 -20.19 -4.47
CA LEU A 4 -9.98 -19.44 -4.53
C LEU A 4 -10.10 -18.01 -3.99
N ILE A 5 -11.32 -17.46 -3.93
CA ILE A 5 -11.56 -16.06 -3.52
C ILE A 5 -11.31 -15.87 -2.03
N ILE A 6 -11.71 -16.84 -1.21
CA ILE A 6 -11.59 -16.80 0.25
C ILE A 6 -10.11 -16.81 0.70
N PRO A 7 -9.23 -17.74 0.27
CA PRO A 7 -7.83 -17.72 0.69
C PRO A 7 -7.07 -16.49 0.16
N LEU A 8 -7.45 -15.96 -1.02
CA LEU A 8 -6.88 -14.72 -1.55
C LEU A 8 -7.25 -13.51 -0.68
N LEU A 9 -8.54 -13.39 -0.31
CA LEU A 9 -9.02 -12.37 0.62
C LEU A 9 -8.33 -12.50 1.98
N VAL A 10 -8.21 -13.72 2.51
CA VAL A 10 -7.56 -13.99 3.81
C VAL A 10 -6.07 -13.67 3.77
N ALA A 11 -5.35 -13.97 2.68
CA ALA A 11 -3.93 -13.65 2.57
C ALA A 11 -3.65 -12.14 2.39
N ILE A 12 -4.58 -11.40 1.79
CA ILE A 12 -4.53 -9.93 1.70
C ILE A 12 -4.97 -9.29 3.03
N LEU A 13 -6.01 -9.83 3.66
CA LEU A 13 -6.57 -9.31 4.90
C LEU A 13 -5.74 -9.65 6.12
N LEU A 14 -5.02 -10.78 6.19
CA LEU A 14 -4.25 -11.17 7.38
C LEU A 14 -3.12 -10.17 7.72
N PRO A 15 -2.30 -9.70 6.77
CA PRO A 15 -1.32 -8.65 7.04
C PRO A 15 -1.97 -7.32 7.42
N VAL A 16 -3.13 -7.00 6.82
CA VAL A 16 -3.92 -5.80 7.13
C VAL A 16 -4.56 -5.90 8.53
N LEU A 17 -5.04 -7.08 8.92
CA LEU A 17 -5.58 -7.36 10.26
C LEU A 17 -4.48 -7.40 11.30
N ALA A 18 -3.33 -8.01 11.00
CA ALA A 18 -2.20 -8.07 11.92
C ALA A 18 -1.61 -6.67 12.16
N THR A 19 -1.62 -5.79 11.16
CA THR A 19 -1.21 -4.38 11.31
C THR A 19 -2.31 -3.52 11.94
N ALA A 20 -3.59 -3.84 11.73
CA ALA A 20 -4.71 -3.23 12.45
C ALA A 20 -4.73 -3.65 13.94
N GLN A 21 -4.36 -4.88 14.28
CA GLN A 21 -4.22 -5.37 15.65
C GLN A 21 -2.96 -4.85 16.36
N TYR A 22 -1.93 -4.48 15.59
CA TYR A 22 -0.80 -3.72 16.11
C TYR A 22 -1.10 -2.22 16.30
N ASN A 23 -2.34 -1.80 16.06
CA ASN A 23 -2.88 -0.59 16.64
C ASN A 23 -3.45 -0.95 18.01
N PRO A 24 -2.93 -0.42 19.14
CA PRO A 24 -3.44 -0.70 20.48
C PRO A 24 -4.79 0.00 20.70
N LEU A 25 -5.83 -0.44 19.99
CA LEU A 25 -7.20 0.04 20.10
C LEU A 25 -8.15 -1.15 19.98
N VAL A 26 -8.15 -1.99 21.02
CA VAL A 26 -9.37 -2.68 21.45
C VAL A 26 -9.58 -2.25 22.90
N ASP A 27 -10.00 -1.00 23.09
CA ASP A 27 -10.79 -0.69 24.28
C ASP A 27 -12.21 -1.17 24.00
N GLU A 28 -12.65 -2.11 24.82
CA GLU A 28 -13.96 -2.73 24.81
C GLU A 28 -15.06 -1.66 24.71
N LYS A 29 -15.96 -1.78 23.73
CA LYS A 29 -17.22 -1.02 23.73
C LYS A 29 -17.98 -1.36 25.03
N PRO A 30 -18.25 -0.40 25.94
CA PRO A 30 -19.12 -0.66 27.07
C PRO A 30 -20.55 -0.91 26.60
N SER A 31 -21.23 -1.81 27.32
CA SER A 31 -22.57 -2.31 26.98
C SER A 31 -23.62 -1.19 26.87
N VAL A 32 -24.51 -1.34 25.89
CA VAL A 32 -25.53 -0.38 25.40
C VAL A 32 -26.52 0.16 26.45
N ASN A 33 -26.50 -0.34 27.69
CA ASN A 33 -27.47 0.05 28.72
C ASN A 33 -26.94 1.00 29.81
N GLN A 34 -25.77 1.60 29.62
CA GLN A 34 -25.24 2.66 30.49
C GLN A 34 -24.70 3.82 29.64
N ILE A 35 -25.59 4.60 29.01
CA ILE A 35 -25.20 5.86 28.35
C ILE A 35 -25.53 7.01 29.32
N PRO A 36 -24.59 7.43 30.19
CA PRO A 36 -24.67 8.76 30.79
C PRO A 36 -24.62 9.82 29.68
N PRO A 37 -25.17 11.03 29.90
CA PRO A 37 -25.08 12.11 28.91
C PRO A 37 -23.61 12.32 28.49
N PRO A 38 -23.34 12.52 27.18
CA PRO A 38 -21.97 12.59 26.68
C PRO A 38 -21.22 13.70 27.41
N HIS A 39 -20.15 13.31 28.10
CA HIS A 39 -19.22 14.28 28.67
C HIS A 39 -18.63 15.11 27.52
N PRO A 40 -18.50 16.44 27.67
CA PRO A 40 -17.93 17.34 26.64
C PRO A 40 -16.45 17.05 26.30
N ASP A 41 -15.86 16.01 26.91
CA ASP A 41 -14.44 15.69 26.84
C ASP A 41 -14.11 14.50 25.92
N GLU A 42 -15.09 13.83 25.30
CA GLU A 42 -14.85 12.83 24.23
C GLU A 42 -14.57 13.50 22.87
N LEU A 43 -13.57 14.38 22.85
CA LEU A 43 -12.91 14.76 21.61
C LEU A 43 -12.15 13.53 21.11
N ILE A 44 -12.60 12.95 20.00
CA ILE A 44 -11.91 11.87 19.29
C ILE A 44 -10.46 12.30 19.07
N SER A 45 -9.54 11.78 19.89
CA SER A 45 -8.12 12.12 19.84
C SER A 45 -7.56 11.61 18.51
N PHE A 46 -7.33 12.51 17.56
CA PHE A 46 -6.68 12.17 16.30
C PHE A 46 -5.28 11.64 16.58
N LYS A 47 -4.99 10.42 16.11
CA LYS A 47 -3.66 9.82 16.19
C LYS A 47 -3.03 9.84 14.80
N PRO A 48 -1.92 10.58 14.60
CA PRO A 48 -1.30 10.68 13.29
C PRO A 48 -0.77 9.32 12.81
N LYS A 49 -0.91 9.08 11.52
CA LYS A 49 -0.40 7.88 10.86
C LYS A 49 1.13 7.97 10.70
N SER A 50 1.83 6.85 10.91
CA SER A 50 3.29 6.77 10.75
C SER A 50 3.73 6.53 9.30
N GLU A 51 4.62 7.40 8.79
CA GLU A 51 5.28 7.23 7.47
C GLU A 51 6.10 5.94 7.38
N LYS A 52 6.77 5.57 8.48
CA LYS A 52 7.58 4.34 8.53
C LYS A 52 6.71 3.10 8.35
N THR A 53 5.51 3.11 8.95
CA THR A 53 4.54 2.01 8.82
C THR A 53 4.06 1.90 7.38
N ALA A 54 3.72 3.02 6.72
CA ALA A 54 3.30 3.01 5.32
C ALA A 54 4.38 2.42 4.40
N LYS A 55 5.63 2.87 4.54
CA LYS A 55 6.78 2.33 3.79
C LYS A 55 7.00 0.85 4.05
N MET A 56 6.90 0.42 5.31
CA MET A 56 7.07 -0.98 5.68
C MET A 56 5.98 -1.86 5.06
N LEU A 57 4.72 -1.41 5.04
CA LEU A 57 3.61 -2.12 4.42
C LEU A 57 3.83 -2.33 2.91
N THR A 58 4.30 -1.29 2.20
CA THR A 58 4.63 -1.35 0.77
C THR A 58 5.66 -2.42 0.42
N VAL A 59 6.53 -2.82 1.36
CA VAL A 59 7.55 -3.87 1.15
C VAL A 59 7.11 -5.21 1.74
N ALA A 60 6.53 -5.20 2.94
CA ALA A 60 6.19 -6.39 3.69
C ALA A 60 5.07 -7.20 3.03
N VAL A 61 4.02 -6.54 2.52
CA VAL A 61 2.90 -7.22 1.87
C VAL A 61 3.33 -7.98 0.61
N PRO A 62 4.02 -7.37 -0.38
CA PRO A 62 4.49 -8.11 -1.55
C PRO A 62 5.49 -9.20 -1.18
N SER A 63 6.42 -8.93 -0.25
CA SER A 63 7.40 -9.93 0.19
C SER A 63 6.72 -11.15 0.81
N THR A 64 5.70 -10.94 1.65
CA THR A 64 4.92 -12.02 2.27
C THR A 64 4.18 -12.83 1.20
N ALA A 65 3.52 -12.17 0.25
CA ALA A 65 2.82 -12.84 -0.84
C ALA A 65 3.78 -13.65 -1.74
N ILE A 66 4.98 -13.11 -2.03
CA ILE A 66 6.02 -13.81 -2.79
C ILE A 66 6.53 -15.03 -2.01
N LEU A 67 6.80 -14.89 -0.72
CA LEU A 67 7.27 -16.00 0.13
C LEU A 67 6.22 -17.11 0.21
N ILE A 68 4.97 -16.77 0.53
CA ILE A 68 3.87 -17.74 0.59
C ILE A 68 3.68 -18.41 -0.77
N GLY A 69 3.61 -17.63 -1.85
CA GLY A 69 3.42 -18.18 -3.18
C GLY A 69 4.59 -19.08 -3.63
N SER A 70 5.82 -18.78 -3.19
CA SER A 70 7.00 -19.62 -3.44
C SER A 70 6.93 -20.97 -2.72
N VAL A 71 6.36 -21.02 -1.50
CA VAL A 71 6.09 -22.28 -0.79
C VAL A 71 5.11 -23.16 -1.59
N PHE A 72 4.13 -22.54 -2.23
CA PHE A 72 3.11 -23.22 -3.05
C PHE A 72 3.43 -23.23 -4.56
N ARG A 73 4.70 -23.09 -4.97
CA ARG A 73 5.11 -22.92 -6.39
C ARG A 73 4.63 -24.01 -7.37
N LYS A 74 4.28 -25.20 -6.88
CA LYS A 74 3.78 -26.33 -7.69
C LYS A 74 2.28 -26.28 -7.94
N SER A 75 1.57 -25.33 -7.33
CA SER A 75 0.13 -25.12 -7.48
C SER A 75 -0.12 -23.80 -8.19
N ASP A 76 -1.18 -23.74 -9.00
CA ASP A 76 -1.68 -22.48 -9.58
C ASP A 76 -1.89 -21.41 -8.50
N PHE A 77 -2.23 -21.85 -7.28
CA PHE A 77 -2.34 -20.97 -6.12
C PHE A 77 -1.05 -20.20 -5.83
N GLY A 78 0.12 -20.83 -5.94
CA GLY A 78 1.41 -20.16 -5.70
C GLY A 78 1.68 -19.05 -6.71
N PHE A 79 1.39 -19.32 -7.98
CA PHE A 79 1.53 -18.33 -9.05
C PHE A 79 0.55 -17.16 -8.88
N ILE A 80 -0.72 -17.45 -8.57
CA ILE A 80 -1.74 -16.42 -8.30
C ILE A 80 -1.32 -15.55 -7.11
N MET A 81 -0.78 -16.15 -6.04
CA MET A 81 -0.31 -15.41 -4.87
C MET A 81 0.87 -14.49 -5.18
N ILE A 82 1.87 -14.96 -5.93
CA ILE A 82 3.03 -14.14 -6.34
C ILE A 82 2.55 -12.96 -7.21
N THR A 83 1.77 -13.25 -8.24
CA THR A 83 1.29 -12.23 -9.19
C THR A 83 0.40 -11.20 -8.52
N THR A 84 -0.58 -11.63 -7.72
CA THR A 84 -1.44 -10.72 -6.95
C THR A 84 -0.61 -9.93 -5.93
N GLY A 85 0.36 -10.56 -5.27
CA GLY A 85 1.28 -9.91 -4.36
C GLY A 85 2.07 -8.77 -5.00
N ILE A 86 2.58 -8.98 -6.21
CA ILE A 86 3.31 -7.96 -6.97
C ILE A 86 2.36 -6.85 -7.47
N VAL A 87 1.16 -7.20 -7.93
CA VAL A 87 0.19 -6.25 -8.51
C VAL A 87 -0.55 -5.43 -7.46
N PHE A 88 -0.77 -5.94 -6.25
CA PHE A 88 -1.51 -5.22 -5.20
C PHE A 88 -0.63 -4.85 -4.00
N GLY A 89 0.36 -5.66 -3.65
CA GLY A 89 1.15 -5.50 -2.42
C GLY A 89 1.82 -4.14 -2.26
N PRO A 90 2.55 -3.61 -3.27
CA PRO A 90 3.15 -2.28 -3.19
C PRO A 90 2.18 -1.14 -2.86
N SER A 91 0.89 -1.28 -3.19
CA SER A 91 -0.11 -0.26 -2.86
C SER A 91 -0.52 -0.25 -1.39
N ALA A 92 -0.11 -1.22 -0.57
CA ALA A 92 -0.55 -1.34 0.82
C ALA A 92 -0.22 -0.09 1.66
N GLY A 93 0.92 0.56 1.44
CA GLY A 93 1.25 1.82 2.10
C GLY A 93 0.31 2.97 1.72
N ASN A 94 -0.12 3.03 0.46
CA ASN A 94 -1.08 4.03 -0.02
C ASN A 94 -2.51 3.75 0.49
N VAL A 95 -2.88 2.48 0.63
CA VAL A 95 -4.15 2.08 1.28
C VAL A 95 -4.14 2.51 2.75
N TYR A 96 -3.03 2.31 3.46
CA TYR A 96 -2.87 2.78 4.83
C TYR A 96 -2.98 4.32 4.93
N ALA A 97 -2.49 5.04 3.92
CA ALA A 97 -2.65 6.49 3.80
C ALA A 97 -4.04 6.95 3.29
N GLU A 98 -4.97 6.02 3.01
CA GLU A 98 -6.30 6.30 2.44
C GLU A 98 -6.31 7.02 1.08
N ASN A 99 -5.18 7.03 0.37
CA ASN A 99 -5.07 7.62 -0.95
C ASN A 99 -5.40 6.58 -2.05
N PHE A 100 -6.69 6.40 -2.33
CA PHE A 100 -7.17 5.42 -3.31
C PHE A 100 -6.78 5.74 -4.76
N GLU A 101 -6.59 7.02 -5.10
CA GLU A 101 -6.14 7.41 -6.44
C GLU A 101 -4.75 6.85 -6.75
N SER A 102 -3.81 7.01 -5.81
CA SER A 102 -2.46 6.44 -5.91
C SER A 102 -2.50 4.91 -5.98
N VAL A 103 -3.41 4.27 -5.24
CA VAL A 103 -3.61 2.81 -5.27
C VAL A 103 -4.02 2.34 -6.66
N VAL A 104 -5.07 2.94 -7.23
CA VAL A 104 -5.58 2.55 -8.56
C VAL A 104 -4.53 2.79 -9.64
N LYS A 105 -3.81 3.92 -9.60
CA LYS A 105 -2.74 4.24 -10.54
C LYS A 105 -1.57 3.25 -10.46
N GLY A 106 -1.13 2.88 -9.25
CA GLY A 106 -0.07 1.90 -9.05
C GLY A 106 -0.46 0.51 -9.56
N ILE A 107 -1.68 0.05 -9.26
CA ILE A 107 -2.20 -1.24 -9.72
C ILE A 107 -2.30 -1.28 -11.25
N SER A 108 -2.80 -0.21 -11.87
CA SER A 108 -2.97 -0.16 -13.32
C SER A 108 -1.62 -0.14 -14.05
N LEU A 109 -0.61 0.59 -13.56
CA LEU A 109 0.75 0.54 -14.10
C LEU A 109 1.35 -0.87 -14.00
N ARG A 110 1.23 -1.53 -12.83
CA ARG A 110 1.76 -2.88 -12.63
C ARG A 110 1.02 -3.93 -13.45
N SER A 111 -0.29 -3.80 -13.61
CA SER A 111 -1.09 -4.65 -14.51
C SER A 111 -0.67 -4.48 -15.96
N GLY A 112 -0.41 -3.24 -16.40
CA GLY A 112 0.15 -2.96 -17.73
C GLY A 112 1.53 -3.59 -17.94
N GLY A 113 2.43 -3.43 -16.96
CA GLY A 113 3.75 -4.07 -16.98
C GLY A 113 3.66 -5.61 -17.03
N PHE A 114 2.74 -6.21 -16.27
CA PHE A 114 2.47 -7.64 -16.31
C PHE A 114 1.94 -8.08 -17.68
N GLY A 115 1.04 -7.29 -18.28
CA GLY A 115 0.55 -7.51 -19.63
C GLY A 115 1.67 -7.54 -20.67
N LEU A 116 2.63 -6.62 -20.59
CA LEU A 116 3.81 -6.61 -21.46
C LEU A 116 4.68 -7.87 -21.28
N MET A 117 4.84 -8.35 -20.04
CA MET A 117 5.57 -9.59 -19.78
C MET A 117 4.86 -10.82 -20.37
N VAL A 118 3.53 -10.87 -20.27
CA VAL A 118 2.73 -11.96 -20.86
C VAL A 118 2.84 -11.93 -22.39
N VAL A 119 2.67 -10.77 -23.02
CA VAL A 119 2.80 -10.61 -24.48
C VAL A 119 4.21 -10.96 -24.94
N GLY A 120 5.25 -10.46 -24.25
CA GLY A 120 6.64 -10.80 -24.58
C GLY A 120 6.94 -12.29 -24.43
N THR A 121 6.41 -12.94 -23.39
CA THR A 121 6.56 -14.39 -23.19
C THR A 121 5.85 -15.18 -24.29
N TYR A 122 4.63 -14.77 -24.65
CA TYR A 122 3.87 -15.39 -25.73
C TYR A 122 4.57 -15.27 -27.09
N LEU A 123 5.05 -14.08 -27.45
CA LEU A 123 5.81 -13.86 -28.68
C LEU A 123 7.12 -14.65 -28.70
N GLY A 124 7.83 -14.71 -27.56
CA GLY A 124 9.06 -15.49 -27.45
C GLY A 124 8.83 -17.00 -27.62
N LEU A 125 7.73 -17.53 -27.09
CA LEU A 125 7.32 -18.92 -27.32
C LEU A 125 6.93 -19.18 -28.77
N PHE A 126 6.21 -18.24 -29.39
CA PHE A 126 5.83 -18.33 -30.80
C PHE A 126 7.07 -18.36 -31.71
N GLU A 127 8.02 -17.44 -31.51
CA GLU A 127 9.28 -17.42 -32.26
C GLU A 127 10.08 -18.71 -32.08
N TYR A 128 10.13 -19.24 -30.85
CA TYR A 128 10.84 -20.48 -30.54
C TYR A 128 10.25 -21.71 -31.25
N ILE A 129 8.92 -21.77 -31.43
CA ILE A 129 8.23 -22.92 -32.02
C ILE A 129 8.17 -22.84 -33.55
N PHE A 130 7.91 -21.65 -34.11
CA PHE A 130 7.51 -21.50 -35.50
C PHE A 130 8.57 -20.86 -36.41
N SER A 131 9.68 -20.33 -35.89
CA SER A 131 10.68 -19.70 -36.76
C SER A 131 11.43 -20.76 -37.59
N PRO A 132 11.54 -20.59 -38.91
CA PRO A 132 12.35 -21.48 -39.76
C PRO A 132 13.82 -21.33 -39.39
N HIS A 133 14.46 -22.44 -39.06
CA HIS A 133 15.84 -22.46 -38.55
C HIS A 133 16.82 -22.58 -39.74
N SER A 134 17.83 -21.72 -39.77
CA SER A 134 19.08 -21.98 -40.48
C SER A 134 19.93 -22.95 -39.65
N ASP A 135 20.67 -23.86 -40.29
CA ASP A 135 21.41 -25.00 -39.70
C ASP A 135 22.41 -24.67 -38.55
N ASP A 136 22.62 -23.41 -38.21
CA ASP A 136 23.39 -22.99 -37.03
C ASP A 136 22.49 -23.04 -35.78
N GLY A 137 22.58 -24.16 -35.06
CA GLY A 137 21.66 -24.60 -33.99
C GLY A 137 21.51 -23.77 -32.71
N ASP A 138 21.49 -22.43 -32.79
CA ASP A 138 21.23 -21.58 -31.62
C ASP A 138 19.77 -21.09 -31.58
N ARG A 139 18.95 -21.73 -30.74
CA ARG A 139 17.56 -21.33 -30.51
C ARG A 139 17.51 -20.08 -29.63
N SER A 140 17.76 -18.91 -30.21
CA SER A 140 17.72 -17.64 -29.49
C SER A 140 16.35 -16.95 -29.64
N ILE A 141 15.72 -16.59 -28.51
CA ILE A 141 14.54 -15.71 -28.51
C ILE A 141 14.97 -14.32 -29.02
N GLY A 142 14.20 -13.73 -29.92
CA GLY A 142 14.46 -12.43 -30.51
C GLY A 142 14.55 -11.29 -29.49
N PHE A 143 15.15 -10.18 -29.92
CA PHE A 143 15.30 -8.99 -29.09
C PHE A 143 13.95 -8.40 -28.66
N PHE A 144 12.95 -8.41 -29.54
CA PHE A 144 11.66 -7.76 -29.30
C PHE A 144 10.84 -8.45 -28.20
N PRO A 145 10.66 -9.79 -28.16
CA PRO A 145 10.04 -10.45 -27.01
C PRO A 145 10.78 -10.19 -25.68
N LYS A 146 12.12 -10.23 -25.70
CA LYS A 146 12.95 -9.95 -24.51
C LYS A 146 12.76 -8.53 -24.01
N SER A 147 12.73 -7.54 -24.90
CA SER A 147 12.56 -6.13 -24.51
C SER A 147 11.18 -5.87 -23.90
N LEU A 148 10.13 -6.55 -24.34
CA LEU A 148 8.80 -6.48 -23.73
C LEU A 148 8.79 -7.06 -22.31
N ILE A 149 9.44 -8.21 -22.09
CA ILE A 149 9.55 -8.81 -20.76
C ILE A 149 10.33 -7.89 -19.81
N ILE A 150 11.49 -7.40 -20.24
CA ILE A 150 12.33 -6.50 -19.44
C ILE A 150 11.62 -5.17 -19.18
N GLY A 151 10.98 -4.60 -20.21
CA GLY A 151 10.22 -3.35 -20.10
C GLY A 151 9.05 -3.48 -19.14
N GLY A 152 8.30 -4.58 -19.21
CA GLY A 152 7.20 -4.87 -18.29
C GLY A 152 7.67 -5.01 -16.84
N ALA A 153 8.76 -5.75 -16.61
CA ALA A 153 9.37 -5.86 -15.28
C ALA A 153 9.90 -4.51 -14.76
N GLY A 154 10.49 -3.69 -15.64
CA GLY A 154 10.95 -2.34 -15.33
C GLY A 154 9.82 -1.41 -14.90
N ILE A 155 8.68 -1.44 -15.58
CA ILE A 155 7.48 -0.67 -15.21
C ILE A 155 6.97 -1.10 -13.83
N ILE A 156 6.93 -2.40 -13.56
CA ILE A 156 6.50 -2.91 -12.26
C ILE A 156 7.44 -2.42 -11.14
N LEU A 157 8.75 -2.55 -11.33
CA LEU A 157 9.74 -2.11 -10.35
C LEU A 157 9.68 -0.60 -10.13
N TYR A 158 9.60 0.18 -11.21
CA TYR A 158 9.46 1.63 -11.15
C TYR A 158 8.21 2.04 -10.36
N SER A 159 7.06 1.43 -10.67
CA SER A 159 5.80 1.69 -9.94
C SER A 159 5.90 1.32 -8.46
N TRP A 160 6.58 0.22 -8.12
CA TRP A 160 6.77 -0.17 -6.72
C TRP A 160 7.63 0.85 -5.96
N VAL A 161 8.76 1.25 -6.54
CA VAL A 161 9.62 2.29 -5.94
C VAL A 161 8.88 3.62 -5.80
N TYR A 162 8.09 3.97 -6.80
CA TYR A 162 7.22 5.16 -6.74
C TYR A 162 6.23 5.07 -5.57
N ASP A 163 5.51 3.95 -5.42
CA ASP A 163 4.58 3.74 -4.30
C ASP A 163 5.29 3.79 -2.94
N TYR A 164 6.53 3.31 -2.84
CA TYR A 164 7.31 3.37 -1.60
C TYR A 164 7.57 4.82 -1.14
N PHE A 165 7.96 5.71 -2.06
CA PHE A 165 8.16 7.11 -1.73
C PHE A 165 6.83 7.86 -1.56
N LYS A 166 5.87 7.64 -2.47
CA LYS A 166 4.58 8.32 -2.46
C LYS A 166 3.74 7.97 -1.23
N SER A 167 3.85 6.76 -0.69
CA SER A 167 3.12 6.36 0.53
C SER A 167 3.42 7.24 1.75
N ALA A 168 4.66 7.72 1.89
CA ALA A 168 5.01 8.60 3.00
C ALA A 168 4.50 10.03 2.79
N GLU A 169 4.52 10.51 1.55
CA GLU A 169 3.93 11.80 1.18
C GLU A 169 2.42 11.78 1.42
N ASN A 170 1.72 10.74 0.97
CA ASN A 170 0.28 10.55 1.19
C ASN A 170 -0.08 10.49 2.69
N VAL A 171 0.78 9.90 3.53
CA VAL A 171 0.58 9.93 5.00
C VAL A 171 0.71 11.35 5.55
N ARG A 172 1.65 12.16 5.05
CA ARG A 172 1.79 13.55 5.46
C ARG A 172 0.59 14.38 5.04
N GLU A 173 0.13 14.21 3.80
CA GLU A 173 -1.08 14.85 3.30
C GLU A 173 -2.28 14.46 4.17
N TYR A 174 -2.48 13.16 4.42
CA TYR A 174 -3.54 12.67 5.31
C TYR A 174 -3.43 13.31 6.70
N ASN A 175 -2.26 13.27 7.35
CA ASN A 175 -2.12 13.86 8.68
C ASN A 175 -2.35 15.37 8.68
N GLY A 176 -1.90 16.08 7.64
CA GLY A 176 -2.11 17.52 7.47
C GLY A 176 -3.58 17.90 7.29
N GLU A 177 -4.40 17.05 6.66
CA GLU A 177 -5.85 17.28 6.56
C GLU A 177 -6.56 17.22 7.92
N TYR A 178 -6.00 16.48 8.89
CA TYR A 178 -6.55 16.36 10.25
C TYR A 178 -5.83 17.22 11.30
N GLU A 179 -4.68 17.82 10.96
CA GLU A 179 -4.08 18.93 11.69
C GLU A 179 -4.95 20.17 11.50
N LYS A 180 -6.12 20.19 12.15
CA LYS A 180 -6.95 21.39 12.22
C LYS A 180 -6.14 22.50 12.90
N PRO A 181 -6.21 23.75 12.41
CA PRO A 181 -5.62 24.88 13.12
C PRO A 181 -6.20 24.92 14.53
N PHE A 182 -5.34 24.73 15.53
CA PHE A 182 -5.77 24.72 16.92
C PHE A 182 -5.44 26.07 17.55
N PHE A 183 -6.46 26.67 18.17
CA PHE A 183 -6.31 27.89 18.95
C PHE A 183 -5.96 27.48 20.38
N THR A 184 -4.75 27.82 20.82
CA THR A 184 -4.39 27.66 22.23
C THR A 184 -4.65 28.98 22.95
N PHE A 185 -5.60 28.96 23.89
CA PHE A 185 -5.85 30.07 24.81
C PHE A 185 -5.18 29.77 26.14
N ALA A 186 -4.12 30.51 26.47
CA ALA A 186 -3.44 30.39 27.76
C ALA A 186 -3.60 31.69 28.55
N PRO A 187 -4.07 31.65 29.80
CA PRO A 187 -4.03 32.83 30.66
C PRO A 187 -2.56 33.25 30.84
N THR A 188 -2.29 34.54 30.65
CA THR A 188 -0.97 35.13 30.83
C THR A 188 -1.06 36.35 31.74
N TYR A 189 0.02 36.69 32.44
CA TYR A 189 0.08 37.86 33.28
C TYR A 189 1.12 38.83 32.73
N PHE A 190 0.73 40.09 32.52
CA PHE A 190 1.63 41.11 32.00
C PHE A 190 2.21 41.96 33.15
N PRO A 191 3.44 41.67 33.62
CA PRO A 191 3.97 42.28 34.85
C PRO A 191 4.22 43.78 34.74
N LYS A 192 4.46 44.32 33.54
CA LYS A 192 4.65 45.76 33.33
C LYS A 192 3.35 46.55 33.45
N GLN A 193 2.21 45.97 33.05
CA GLN A 193 0.90 46.61 33.13
C GLN A 193 0.08 46.19 34.36
N LYS A 194 0.57 45.24 35.17
CA LYS A 194 -0.16 44.65 36.33
C LYS A 194 -1.57 44.18 35.96
N ALA A 195 -1.74 43.61 34.77
CA ALA A 195 -3.03 43.22 34.24
C ALA A 195 -3.03 41.72 33.84
N PRO A 196 -4.13 40.98 34.10
CA PRO A 196 -4.34 39.66 33.52
C PRO A 196 -4.60 39.79 32.02
N GLY A 197 -4.16 38.81 31.24
CA GLY A 197 -4.37 38.75 29.81
C GLY A 197 -4.56 37.32 29.31
N ILE A 198 -4.85 37.21 28.02
CA ILE A 198 -4.99 35.93 27.32
C ILE A 198 -3.95 35.93 26.20
N SER A 199 -3.09 34.91 26.19
CA SER A 199 -2.23 34.62 25.05
C SER A 199 -2.99 33.73 24.09
N VAL A 200 -3.07 34.14 22.84
CA VAL A 200 -3.62 33.33 21.75
C VAL A 200 -2.45 32.89 20.90
N SER A 201 -2.19 31.59 20.87
CA SER A 201 -1.24 31.00 19.93
C SER A 201 -2.02 30.30 18.83
N LEU A 202 -1.66 30.62 17.59
CA LEU A 202 -2.24 30.07 16.38
C LEU A 202 -1.16 29.29 15.66
N SER A 203 -1.36 27.99 15.52
CA SER A 203 -0.51 27.11 14.73
C SER A 203 -1.25 26.69 13.47
N PHE A 204 -0.55 26.80 12.35
CA PHE A 204 -0.97 26.40 11.00
C PHE A 204 0.06 25.44 10.43
#